data_AF-A0A4S2CJF1-F1
#
_entry.id   AF-A0A4S2CJF1-F1
#
_cell.length_a   1.000
_cell.length_b   1.000
_cell.length_c   1.000
_cell.angle_alpha   90.00
_cell.angle_beta   90.00
_cell.angle_gamma   90.00
#
_symmetry.space_group_name_H-M   'P 1'
#
loop_
_entity.id
_entity.type
_entity.pdbx_description
1 polymer ?
#
loop_
_entity_poly.entity_id
_entity_poly.type
_entity_poly.pdbx_seq_one_letter_code
_entity_poly.pdbx_strand_id
1 'polypeptide(L)'
;MNKYLFANFMVLIVMASSLLTSCDNDDIGSGNNDSEMVSVKYAATGAINTYHVIRANYVDYSAGHNVPDTDYWIPGTNEMSFSAAFSEDKDALTGWYFQFYIEKYKDTADGSIKEYTGLADLHVGTHLVISSRNLFYHLEDGSGNIDDVVYGASDPHGDVIVKSIIGKNITLELVNFSFKRYGSEYDTIINGVIKYIPD
;
A
#
# COMPACT_ATOMS: atom_id res chain seq x y z
N MET A 1 -50.79 -26.17 1.28
CA MET A 1 -50.94 -25.12 0.24
C MET A 1 -50.17 -23.91 0.72
N ASN A 2 -48.92 -23.76 0.25
CA ASN A 2 -48.50 -22.88 -0.86
C ASN A 2 -48.39 -21.41 -0.41
N LYS A 3 -47.31 -20.64 -0.62
CA LYS A 3 -46.11 -20.76 -1.47
C LYS A 3 -45.10 -19.67 -1.05
N TYR A 4 -43.81 -19.99 -1.19
CA TYR A 4 -42.58 -19.18 -1.38
C TYR A 4 -42.67 -17.64 -1.42
N LEU A 5 -41.65 -16.98 -0.83
CA LEU A 5 -40.60 -16.34 -1.66
C LEU A 5 -39.33 -16.05 -0.84
N PHE A 6 -38.29 -16.85 -1.10
CA PHE A 6 -36.90 -16.42 -0.89
C PHE A 6 -36.63 -15.29 -1.87
N ALA A 7 -36.34 -14.08 -1.37
CA ALA A 7 -35.76 -13.02 -2.18
C ALA A 7 -34.26 -12.97 -1.90
N ASN A 8 -33.51 -13.66 -2.76
CA ASN A 8 -32.07 -13.46 -2.94
C ASN A 8 -31.83 -11.97 -3.26
N PHE A 9 -31.16 -11.24 -2.37
CA PHE A 9 -30.50 -10.00 -2.78
C PHE A 9 -29.10 -10.35 -3.28
N MET A 10 -29.05 -10.72 -4.56
CA MET A 10 -27.83 -10.74 -5.33
C MET A 10 -27.43 -9.28 -5.57
N VAL A 11 -26.57 -8.73 -4.72
CA VAL A 11 -25.93 -7.42 -4.99
C VAL A 11 -24.85 -7.68 -6.03
N LEU A 12 -25.20 -7.40 -7.29
CA LEU A 12 -24.27 -7.34 -8.40
C LEU A 12 -23.38 -6.11 -8.18
N ILE A 13 -22.21 -6.29 -7.55
CA ILE A 13 -21.17 -5.26 -7.54
C ILE A 13 -20.60 -5.23 -8.96
N VAL A 14 -21.12 -4.31 -9.76
CA VAL A 14 -20.46 -3.89 -11.00
C VAL A 14 -19.19 -3.16 -10.56
N MET A 15 -18.06 -3.86 -10.55
CA MET A 15 -16.76 -3.20 -10.59
C MET A 15 -16.67 -2.55 -11.97
N ALA A 16 -16.95 -1.26 -12.04
CA ALA A 16 -16.59 -0.46 -13.18
C ALA A 16 -15.05 -0.40 -13.21
N SER A 17 -14.42 -1.34 -13.91
CA SER A 17 -13.04 -1.20 -14.33
C SER A 17 -12.98 -0.03 -15.31
N SER A 18 -12.77 1.17 -14.79
CA SER A 18 -12.32 2.30 -15.57
C SER A 18 -10.97 1.92 -16.17
N LEU A 19 -11.00 1.50 -17.44
CA LEU A 19 -9.86 1.54 -18.35
C LEU A 19 -9.33 2.98 -18.35
N LEU A 20 -8.33 3.26 -17.51
CA LEU A 20 -7.49 4.42 -17.72
C LEU A 20 -6.48 4.05 -18.80
N THR A 21 -6.78 4.50 -20.01
CA THR A 21 -5.74 4.71 -21.00
C THR A 21 -4.98 5.96 -20.54
N SER A 22 -3.77 5.83 -20.01
CA SER A 22 -2.79 6.90 -20.17
C SER A 22 -1.82 6.45 -21.24
N CYS A 23 -2.07 6.97 -22.44
CA CYS A 23 -1.02 7.19 -23.40
C CYS A 23 -0.56 8.61 -23.09
N ASP A 24 0.57 8.77 -22.42
CA ASP A 24 1.33 10.02 -22.53
C ASP A 24 2.81 9.67 -22.64
N ASN A 25 3.31 9.91 -23.84
CA ASN A 25 4.72 10.04 -24.16
C ASN A 25 5.19 11.41 -23.65
N ASP A 26 6.42 11.42 -23.15
CA ASP A 26 7.30 12.58 -23.05
C ASP A 26 6.87 13.69 -22.08
N ASP A 27 7.14 13.48 -20.78
CA ASP A 27 7.84 14.53 -20.01
C ASP A 27 8.70 13.89 -18.91
N ILE A 28 10.00 14.18 -18.94
CA ILE A 28 10.93 13.86 -17.84
C ILE A 28 10.68 14.95 -16.78
N GLY A 29 9.59 14.80 -16.06
CA GLY A 29 9.17 15.67 -14.96
C GLY A 29 9.26 14.94 -13.63
N SER A 30 9.83 15.63 -12.63
CA SER A 30 9.92 15.26 -11.21
C SER A 30 8.76 14.35 -10.75
N GLY A 31 9.09 13.19 -10.20
CA GLY A 31 8.14 12.12 -9.88
C GLY A 31 7.13 12.49 -8.78
N ASN A 32 6.01 13.08 -9.18
CA ASN A 32 4.92 13.43 -8.28
C ASN A 32 3.72 12.48 -8.47
N ASN A 33 3.02 12.15 -7.38
CA ASN A 33 1.85 11.26 -7.36
C ASN A 33 0.53 12.01 -7.66
N ASP A 34 0.59 13.12 -8.40
CA ASP A 34 -0.44 14.17 -8.48
C ASP A 34 -1.83 13.73 -8.98
N SER A 35 -1.97 12.52 -9.51
CA SER A 35 -3.24 11.97 -10.00
C SER A 35 -3.73 10.73 -9.25
N GLU A 36 -2.97 10.22 -8.28
CA GLU A 36 -3.28 8.95 -7.62
C GLU A 36 -4.29 9.14 -6.50
N MET A 37 -5.37 8.37 -6.57
CA MET A 37 -6.44 8.37 -5.58
C MET A 37 -6.58 6.98 -4.95
N VAL A 38 -6.86 6.95 -3.66
CA VAL A 38 -7.22 5.73 -2.93
C VAL A 38 -8.61 5.89 -2.33
N SER A 39 -9.35 4.80 -2.28
CA SER A 39 -10.57 4.71 -1.48
C SER A 39 -10.27 4.06 -0.14
N VAL A 40 -10.75 4.67 0.94
CA VAL A 40 -10.62 4.15 2.30
C VAL A 40 -12.02 3.92 2.85
N LYS A 41 -12.31 2.66 3.17
CA LYS A 41 -13.57 2.23 3.79
C LYS A 41 -13.35 1.96 5.27
N TYR A 42 -14.19 2.55 6.11
CA TYR A 42 -14.22 2.29 7.55
C TYR A 42 -15.33 1.31 7.87
N ALA A 43 -14.99 0.06 8.24
CA ALA A 43 -15.97 -0.99 8.46
C ALA A 43 -16.96 -0.68 9.60
N ALA A 44 -16.53 0.11 10.60
CA ALA A 44 -17.36 0.53 11.73
C ALA A 44 -18.60 1.34 11.30
N THR A 45 -18.43 2.22 10.31
CA THR A 45 -19.48 3.16 9.87
C THR A 45 -20.03 2.81 8.49
N GLY A 46 -19.33 1.99 7.72
CA GLY A 46 -19.59 1.77 6.30
C GLY A 46 -19.21 2.95 5.42
N ALA A 47 -18.63 4.02 5.97
CA ALA A 47 -18.21 5.19 5.20
C ALA A 47 -17.08 4.82 4.24
N ILE A 48 -17.16 5.36 3.03
CA ILE A 48 -16.13 5.24 2.00
C ILE A 48 -15.73 6.66 1.63
N ASN A 49 -14.47 7.00 1.90
CA ASN A 49 -13.88 8.27 1.55
C ASN A 49 -12.83 8.06 0.46
N THR A 50 -12.60 9.09 -0.36
CA THR A 50 -11.55 9.07 -1.38
C THR A 50 -10.50 10.10 -1.01
N TYR A 51 -9.23 9.71 -1.08
CA TYR A 51 -8.09 10.55 -0.71
C TYR A 51 -7.07 10.58 -1.86
N HIS A 52 -6.38 11.71 -2.00
CA HIS A 52 -5.18 11.84 -2.83
C HIS A 52 -4.00 11.18 -2.14
N VAL A 53 -3.15 10.51 -2.92
CA VAL A 53 -1.82 10.10 -2.47
C VAL A 53 -0.89 11.30 -2.55
N ILE A 54 -0.52 11.88 -1.41
CA ILE A 54 0.35 13.06 -1.38
C ILE A 54 1.83 12.69 -1.39
N ARG A 55 2.19 11.51 -0.86
CA ARG A 55 3.54 10.93 -0.91
C ARG A 55 3.47 9.41 -0.82
N ALA A 56 4.37 8.71 -1.51
CA ALA A 56 4.58 7.29 -1.31
C ALA A 56 6.02 6.89 -1.64
N ASN A 57 6.66 6.16 -0.72
CA ASN A 57 8.06 5.75 -0.78
C ASN A 57 8.20 4.28 -0.35
N TYR A 58 9.28 3.63 -0.76
CA TYR A 58 9.65 2.32 -0.27
C TYR A 58 11.13 2.28 0.11
N VAL A 59 11.48 1.43 1.07
CA VAL A 59 12.87 1.15 1.43
C VAL A 59 13.13 -0.33 1.27
N ASP A 60 14.14 -0.66 0.46
CA ASP A 60 14.64 -2.02 0.29
C ASP A 60 15.80 -2.26 1.26
N TYR A 61 15.60 -3.13 2.24
CA TYR A 61 16.62 -3.47 3.24
C TYR A 61 17.46 -4.68 2.84
N SER A 62 17.22 -5.28 1.66
CA SER A 62 17.96 -6.46 1.19
C SER A 62 19.46 -6.25 1.04
N ALA A 63 19.85 -5.04 0.63
CA ALA A 63 21.23 -4.60 0.66
C ALA A 63 21.56 -4.06 2.05
N GLY A 64 22.59 -4.62 2.69
CA GLY A 64 23.18 -3.98 3.86
C GLY A 64 23.70 -2.58 3.51
N HIS A 65 23.82 -1.73 4.52
CA HIS A 65 24.29 -0.36 4.34
C HIS A 65 25.20 0.08 5.49
N ASN A 66 26.06 1.06 5.22
CA ASN A 66 26.79 1.74 6.27
C ASN A 66 25.88 2.78 6.92
N VAL A 67 25.94 2.89 8.25
CA VAL A 67 25.33 4.04 8.94
C VAL A 67 26.11 5.30 8.56
N PRO A 68 25.42 6.38 8.12
CA PRO A 68 26.08 7.62 7.72
C PRO A 68 27.10 8.11 8.76
N ASP A 69 28.24 8.58 8.28
CA ASP A 69 29.34 9.11 9.09
C ASP A 69 29.93 8.14 10.14
N THR A 70 29.75 6.82 9.95
CA THR A 70 30.35 5.78 10.79
C THR A 70 30.92 4.62 9.96
N ASP A 71 31.84 3.86 10.54
CA ASP A 71 32.30 2.56 10.00
C ASP A 71 31.36 1.39 10.37
N TYR A 72 30.15 1.69 10.88
CA TYR A 72 29.21 0.68 11.32
C TYR A 72 28.36 0.16 10.16
N TRP A 73 28.53 -1.11 9.82
CA TRP A 73 27.76 -1.82 8.80
C TRP A 73 26.52 -2.48 9.39
N ILE A 74 25.35 -2.13 8.86
CA ILE A 74 24.09 -2.82 9.11
C ILE A 74 23.92 -3.91 8.05
N PRO A 75 23.86 -5.20 8.43
CA PRO A 75 23.62 -6.27 7.48
C PRO A 75 22.22 -6.14 6.86
N GLY A 76 22.13 -6.48 5.57
CA GLY A 76 20.85 -6.49 4.88
C GLY A 76 19.89 -7.49 5.52
N THR A 77 18.61 -7.17 5.46
CA THR A 77 17.51 -8.03 5.86
C THR A 77 16.66 -8.36 4.65
N ASN A 78 16.05 -9.53 4.62
CA ASN A 78 15.13 -9.96 3.57
C ASN A 78 13.77 -9.24 3.71
N GLU A 79 13.79 -7.91 3.76
CA GLU A 79 12.65 -7.08 4.07
C GLU A 79 12.60 -5.85 3.15
N MET A 80 11.38 -5.45 2.81
CA MET A 80 11.09 -4.17 2.15
C MET A 80 9.91 -3.51 2.84
N SER A 81 10.00 -2.20 3.05
CA SER A 81 8.89 -1.39 3.59
C SER A 81 8.28 -0.53 2.49
N PHE A 82 6.97 -0.33 2.57
CA PHE A 82 6.23 0.59 1.73
C PHE A 82 5.46 1.55 2.63
N SER A 83 5.57 2.85 2.36
CA SER A 83 4.87 3.89 3.07
C SER A 83 4.13 4.81 2.12
N ALA A 84 2.96 5.29 2.53
CA ALA A 84 2.17 6.26 1.79
C ALA A 84 1.43 7.20 2.75
N ALA A 85 1.23 8.44 2.34
CA ALA A 85 0.41 9.42 3.03
C ALA A 85 -0.77 9.83 2.15
N PHE A 86 -1.96 9.91 2.76
CA PHE A 86 -3.21 10.22 2.08
C PHE A 86 -3.89 11.47 2.65
N SER A 87 -4.40 12.34 1.79
CA SER A 87 -5.14 13.54 2.21
C SER A 87 -6.34 13.83 1.31
N GLU A 88 -7.35 14.52 1.83
CA GLU A 88 -8.48 15.00 1.02
C GLU A 88 -8.05 16.12 0.08
N ASP A 89 -6.99 16.84 0.44
CA ASP A 89 -6.35 17.87 -0.37
C ASP A 89 -5.02 17.34 -0.91
N LYS A 90 -4.87 17.35 -2.24
CA LYS A 90 -3.67 16.90 -2.94
C LYS A 90 -2.42 17.72 -2.59
N ASP A 91 -2.60 18.99 -2.20
CA ASP A 91 -1.51 19.91 -1.91
C ASP A 91 -1.19 19.95 -0.40
N ALA A 92 -1.78 19.04 0.38
CA ALA A 92 -1.56 18.95 1.82
C ALA A 92 -0.15 18.47 2.15
N LEU A 93 0.45 19.09 3.17
CA LEU A 93 1.74 18.67 3.74
C LEU A 93 1.61 17.52 4.75
N THR A 94 0.38 17.22 5.17
CA THR A 94 0.05 16.20 6.16
C THR A 94 -1.10 15.32 5.67
N GLY A 95 -1.13 14.09 6.16
CA GLY A 95 -2.17 13.15 5.80
C GLY A 95 -2.22 11.96 6.74
N TRP A 96 -3.10 11.04 6.43
CA TRP A 96 -3.08 9.71 7.01
C TRP A 96 -1.89 8.94 6.46
N TYR A 97 -0.84 8.80 7.27
CA TYR A 97 0.31 7.98 6.99
C TYR A 97 -0.03 6.52 7.22
N PHE A 98 0.47 5.67 6.33
CA PHE A 98 0.31 4.23 6.36
C PHE A 98 1.64 3.57 5.95
N GLN A 99 2.11 2.58 6.70
CA GLN A 99 3.30 1.79 6.34
C GLN A 99 3.09 0.30 6.59
N PHE A 100 3.58 -0.54 5.68
CA PHE A 100 3.64 -2.00 5.81
C PHE A 100 4.97 -2.56 5.34
N TYR A 101 5.26 -3.78 5.75
CA TYR A 101 6.48 -4.51 5.42
C TYR A 101 6.15 -5.80 4.69
N ILE A 102 7.10 -6.27 3.88
CA ILE A 102 7.05 -7.58 3.22
C ILE A 102 8.38 -8.27 3.41
N GLU A 103 8.34 -9.59 3.57
CA GLU A 103 9.52 -10.45 3.60
C GLU A 103 9.39 -11.63 2.65
N LYS A 104 8.20 -11.78 2.08
CA LYS A 104 7.84 -12.86 1.19
C LYS A 104 6.97 -12.32 0.07
N TYR A 105 6.98 -13.03 -1.04
CA TYR A 105 6.11 -12.77 -2.15
C TYR A 105 5.59 -14.09 -2.70
N LYS A 106 4.45 -14.03 -3.38
CA LYS A 106 3.89 -15.14 -4.12
C LYS A 106 4.23 -14.95 -5.59
N ASP A 107 5.02 -15.89 -6.12
CA ASP A 107 5.45 -15.90 -7.51
C ASP A 107 4.25 -16.17 -8.44
N THR A 108 4.14 -15.42 -9.53
CA THR A 108 3.04 -15.58 -10.49
C THR A 108 3.15 -16.84 -11.34
N ALA A 109 4.35 -17.36 -11.56
CA ALA A 109 4.59 -18.47 -12.47
C ALA A 109 4.06 -19.79 -11.89
N ASP A 110 4.22 -20.00 -10.58
CA ASP A 110 3.88 -21.25 -9.90
C ASP A 110 2.97 -21.06 -8.67
N GLY A 111 2.69 -19.82 -8.26
CA GLY A 111 1.87 -19.51 -7.09
C GLY A 111 2.54 -19.84 -5.76
N SER A 112 3.83 -20.18 -5.75
CA SER A 112 4.58 -20.51 -4.53
C SER A 112 4.94 -19.25 -3.76
N ILE A 113 5.01 -19.38 -2.43
CA ILE A 113 5.49 -18.32 -1.54
C ILE A 113 7.01 -18.47 -1.44
N LYS A 114 7.74 -17.39 -1.76
CA LYS A 114 9.19 -17.30 -1.74
C LYS A 114 9.64 -16.21 -0.79
N GLU A 115 10.82 -16.38 -0.20
CA GLU A 115 11.47 -15.33 0.57
C GLU A 115 11.91 -14.20 -0.37
N TYR A 116 11.70 -12.96 0.06
CA TYR A 116 12.20 -11.78 -0.63
C TYR A 116 13.70 -11.64 -0.40
N THR A 117 14.47 -11.40 -1.45
CA THR A 117 15.93 -11.25 -1.42
C THR A 117 16.42 -9.98 -2.10
N GLY A 118 15.54 -9.23 -2.76
CA GLY A 118 15.83 -7.95 -3.37
C GLY A 118 14.86 -7.60 -4.51
N LEU A 119 14.96 -6.38 -5.03
CA LEU A 119 14.09 -5.88 -6.10
C LEU A 119 13.98 -6.78 -7.34
N ALA A 120 15.02 -7.57 -7.63
CA ALA A 120 15.03 -8.50 -8.75
C ALA A 120 14.00 -9.63 -8.65
N ASP A 121 13.49 -9.90 -7.45
CA ASP A 121 12.40 -10.85 -7.20
C ASP A 121 11.04 -10.33 -7.67
N LEU A 122 10.89 -9.02 -7.81
CA LEU A 122 9.62 -8.38 -8.15
C LEU A 122 9.49 -8.24 -9.66
N HIS A 123 8.33 -8.64 -10.19
CA HIS A 123 7.94 -8.40 -11.56
C HIS A 123 6.44 -8.09 -11.61
N VAL A 124 5.95 -7.64 -12.76
CA VAL A 124 4.51 -7.37 -12.94
C VAL A 124 3.71 -8.63 -12.60
N GLY A 125 2.66 -8.46 -11.80
CA GLY A 125 1.80 -9.50 -11.28
C GLY A 125 2.24 -10.11 -9.95
N THR A 126 3.48 -9.88 -9.47
CA THR A 126 3.93 -10.43 -8.18
C THR A 126 2.98 -9.99 -7.06
N HIS A 127 2.48 -10.96 -6.28
CA HIS A 127 1.65 -10.69 -5.10
C HIS A 127 2.56 -10.59 -3.88
N LEU A 128 2.56 -9.47 -3.18
CA LEU A 128 3.36 -9.30 -1.97
C LEU A 128 2.65 -9.92 -0.77
N VAL A 129 3.41 -10.60 0.10
CA VAL A 129 2.88 -11.14 1.36
C VAL A 129 3.15 -10.14 2.47
N ILE A 130 2.07 -9.53 2.95
CA ILE A 130 2.15 -8.48 3.98
C ILE A 130 2.59 -9.09 5.31
N SER A 131 3.61 -8.50 5.92
CA SER A 131 4.08 -8.89 7.25
C SER A 131 3.08 -8.45 8.32
N SER A 132 2.82 -9.34 9.28
CA SER A 132 1.98 -9.04 10.45
C SER A 132 2.71 -8.26 11.55
N ARG A 133 4.03 -8.05 11.40
CA ARG A 133 4.87 -7.52 12.49
C ARG A 133 4.71 -6.03 12.71
N ASN A 134 4.63 -5.25 11.63
CA ASN A 134 4.74 -3.80 11.70
C ASN A 134 3.78 -3.16 10.70
N LEU A 135 2.71 -2.56 11.24
CA LEU A 135 1.82 -1.70 10.47
C LEU A 135 1.63 -0.40 11.23
N PHE A 136 1.86 0.73 10.56
CA PHE A 136 1.71 2.05 11.15
C PHE A 136 0.56 2.76 10.46
N TYR A 137 -0.35 3.36 11.23
CA TYR A 137 -1.39 4.23 10.69
C TYR A 137 -1.68 5.41 11.62
N HIS A 138 -1.31 6.62 11.21
CA HIS A 138 -1.47 7.84 12.03
C HIS A 138 -1.61 9.10 11.17
N LEU A 139 -1.99 10.23 11.79
CA LEU A 139 -1.91 11.53 11.14
C LEU A 139 -0.46 12.01 11.20
N GLU A 140 0.14 12.21 10.04
CA GLU A 140 1.47 12.81 9.93
C GLU A 140 1.40 14.28 10.36
N ASP A 141 2.38 14.75 11.13
CA ASP A 141 2.52 16.19 11.38
C ASP A 141 3.24 16.87 10.21
N GLY A 142 3.06 18.17 10.04
CA GLY A 142 3.58 18.91 8.87
C GLY A 142 5.11 19.01 8.82
N SER A 143 5.80 18.41 9.78
CA SER A 143 7.26 18.36 9.85
C SER A 143 7.84 17.05 9.33
N GLY A 144 7.00 16.08 8.94
CA GLY A 144 7.44 14.74 8.53
C GLY A 144 8.00 13.92 9.69
N ASN A 145 7.84 14.41 10.93
CA ASN A 145 8.18 13.66 12.12
C ASN A 145 6.98 12.79 12.49
N ILE A 146 7.25 11.50 12.64
CA ILE A 146 6.31 10.55 13.21
C ILE A 146 6.35 10.81 14.72
N ASP A 147 5.35 11.49 15.26
CA ASP A 147 5.21 11.66 16.71
C ASP A 147 5.21 10.26 17.36
N ASP A 148 5.99 10.05 18.42
CA ASP A 148 6.35 8.75 19.02
C ASP A 148 5.13 7.93 19.54
N VAL A 149 3.91 8.46 19.40
CA VAL A 149 2.67 7.73 19.59
C VAL A 149 2.35 6.91 18.35
N VAL A 150 3.17 5.88 18.13
CA VAL A 150 2.91 4.79 17.18
C VAL A 150 1.58 4.14 17.55
N TYR A 151 0.51 4.53 16.88
CA TYR A 151 -0.72 3.74 16.87
C TYR A 151 -0.49 2.54 15.94
N GLY A 152 0.03 1.46 16.52
CA GLY A 152 0.22 0.20 15.81
C GLY A 152 -1.11 -0.28 15.23
N ALA A 153 -1.12 -0.59 13.94
CA ALA A 153 -2.20 -1.32 13.33
C ALA A 153 -1.90 -2.82 13.38
N SER A 154 -2.95 -3.63 13.42
CA SER A 154 -2.83 -5.08 13.55
C SER A 154 -3.64 -5.80 12.48
N ASP A 155 -3.33 -7.09 12.31
CA ASP A 155 -4.06 -7.99 11.42
C ASP A 155 -4.09 -7.52 9.94
N PRO A 156 -2.95 -7.08 9.35
CA PRO A 156 -2.95 -6.64 7.97
C PRO A 156 -3.17 -7.83 7.02
N HIS A 157 -4.10 -7.68 6.08
CA HIS A 157 -4.43 -8.70 5.08
C HIS A 157 -5.00 -8.05 3.81
N GLY A 158 -5.23 -8.86 2.78
CA GLY A 158 -5.66 -8.40 1.46
C GLY A 158 -4.60 -8.69 0.40
N ASP A 159 -4.82 -8.18 -0.80
CA ASP A 159 -3.93 -8.39 -1.94
C ASP A 159 -3.15 -7.10 -2.24
N VAL A 160 -1.83 -7.25 -2.39
CA VAL A 160 -0.93 -6.18 -2.86
C VAL A 160 -0.20 -6.72 -4.07
N ILE A 161 -0.43 -6.10 -5.24
CA ILE A 161 -0.01 -6.64 -6.53
C ILE A 161 0.88 -5.64 -7.24
N VAL A 162 2.05 -6.09 -7.72
CA VAL A 162 2.92 -5.26 -8.55
C VAL A 162 2.28 -5.03 -9.93
N LYS A 163 2.03 -3.78 -10.30
CA LYS A 163 1.43 -3.39 -11.59
C LYS A 163 2.47 -2.96 -12.62
N SER A 164 3.50 -2.26 -12.18
CA SER A 164 4.61 -1.85 -13.03
C SER A 164 5.86 -1.61 -12.22
N ILE A 165 7.00 -1.83 -12.87
CA ILE A 165 8.32 -1.46 -12.38
C ILE A 165 8.99 -0.67 -13.50
N ILE A 166 9.27 0.61 -13.29
CA ILE A 166 9.89 1.50 -14.27
C ILE A 166 11.11 2.15 -13.64
N GLY A 167 12.30 1.70 -14.03
CA GLY A 167 13.54 2.07 -13.35
C GLY A 167 13.48 1.57 -11.89
N LYS A 168 13.55 2.50 -10.94
CA LYS A 168 13.38 2.19 -9.51
C LYS A 168 11.95 2.41 -8.99
N ASN A 169 11.03 2.93 -9.81
CA ASN A 169 9.68 3.21 -9.35
C ASN A 169 8.85 1.93 -9.38
N ILE A 170 8.08 1.68 -8.32
CA ILE A 170 7.20 0.51 -8.21
C ILE A 170 5.77 1.01 -8.09
N THR A 171 4.86 0.51 -8.93
CA THR A 171 3.42 0.77 -8.77
C THR A 171 2.75 -0.48 -8.23
N LEU A 172 2.03 -0.34 -7.12
CA LEU A 172 1.27 -1.40 -6.49
C LEU A 172 -0.23 -1.14 -6.61
N GLU A 173 -1.00 -2.19 -6.83
CA GLU A 173 -2.45 -2.20 -6.65
C GLU A 173 -2.77 -2.85 -5.31
N LEU A 174 -3.42 -2.08 -4.43
CA LEU A 174 -3.95 -2.54 -3.16
C LEU A 174 -5.42 -2.93 -3.39
N VAL A 175 -5.75 -4.20 -3.17
CA VAL A 175 -7.11 -4.74 -3.31
C VAL A 175 -7.56 -5.32 -1.97
N ASN A 176 -8.59 -4.69 -1.40
CA ASN A 176 -9.10 -4.97 -0.07
C ASN A 176 -7.99 -5.03 0.99
N PHE A 177 -6.98 -4.15 0.89
CA PHE A 177 -5.93 -4.07 1.89
C PHE A 177 -6.55 -3.61 3.20
N SER A 178 -6.65 -4.52 4.17
CA SER A 178 -7.43 -4.34 5.38
C SER A 178 -6.53 -4.45 6.61
N PHE A 179 -6.82 -3.64 7.63
CA PHE A 179 -6.16 -3.69 8.92
C PHE A 179 -7.02 -3.06 10.01
N LYS A 180 -6.73 -3.40 11.26
CA LYS A 180 -7.35 -2.77 12.43
C LYS A 180 -6.45 -1.69 12.97
N ARG A 181 -6.96 -0.45 13.03
CA ARG A 181 -6.30 0.67 13.72
C ARG A 181 -6.18 0.34 15.21
N TYR A 182 -5.16 0.89 15.88
CA TYR A 182 -4.99 0.72 17.32
C TYR A 182 -6.28 1.02 18.09
N GLY A 183 -6.69 0.09 18.95
CA GLY A 183 -7.93 0.22 19.75
C GLY A 183 -9.24 0.09 18.96
N SER A 184 -9.20 -0.18 17.66
CA SER A 184 -10.39 -0.43 16.83
C SER A 184 -10.70 -1.93 16.75
N GLU A 185 -11.97 -2.30 16.93
CA GLU A 185 -12.47 -3.64 16.63
C GLU A 185 -12.79 -3.84 15.14
N TYR A 186 -12.85 -2.74 14.39
CA TYR A 186 -13.28 -2.70 13.00
C TYR A 186 -12.12 -2.40 12.05
N ASP A 187 -12.20 -3.01 10.88
CA ASP A 187 -11.24 -2.84 9.81
C ASP A 187 -11.32 -1.45 9.16
N THR A 188 -10.15 -1.00 8.71
CA THR A 188 -9.95 0.05 7.73
C THR A 188 -9.43 -0.61 6.46
N ILE A 189 -10.12 -0.39 5.35
CA ILE A 189 -9.84 -1.08 4.08
C ILE A 189 -9.44 -0.04 3.03
N ILE A 190 -8.27 -0.22 2.44
CA ILE A 190 -7.71 0.61 1.38
C ILE A 190 -7.85 -0.14 0.05
N ASN A 191 -8.36 0.55 -0.97
CA ASN A 191 -8.26 0.11 -2.37
C ASN A 191 -7.69 1.25 -3.22
N GLY A 192 -6.73 0.95 -4.08
CA GLY A 192 -6.19 1.92 -5.01
C GLY A 192 -4.91 1.45 -5.70
N VAL A 193 -4.43 2.27 -6.63
CA VAL A 193 -3.16 2.06 -7.33
C VAL A 193 -2.22 3.18 -6.90
N ILE A 194 -1.07 2.81 -6.37
CA ILE A 194 -0.11 3.74 -5.75
C ILE A 194 1.26 3.52 -6.37
N LYS A 195 1.90 4.59 -6.84
CA LYS A 195 3.29 4.62 -7.27
C LYS A 195 4.19 5.02 -6.11
N TYR A 196 5.10 4.13 -5.78
CA TYR A 196 6.14 4.30 -4.78
C TYR A 196 7.43 4.69 -5.48
N ILE A 197 8.01 5.80 -5.03
CA ILE A 197 9.23 6.37 -5.57
C ILE A 197 10.26 6.31 -4.43
N PRO A 198 11.35 5.55 -4.59
CA PRO A 198 12.36 5.44 -3.56
C PRO A 198 13.09 6.78 -3.43
N ASP A 199 13.32 7.22 -2.20
CA ASP A 199 14.17 8.39 -1.89
C ASP A 199 15.61 8.21 -2.40
#